data_AF-A0A937SKU6-F1
#
_entry.id   AF-A0A937SKU6-F1
#
_cell.length_a   1.000
_cell.length_b   1.000
_cell.length_c   1.000
_cell.angle_alpha   90.00
_cell.angle_beta   90.00
_cell.angle_gamma   90.00
#
_symmetry.space_group_name_H-M   'P 1'
#
loop_
_entity.id
_entity.type
_entity.pdbx_description
1 polymer ?
#
loop_
_entity_poly.entity_id
_entity_poly.type
_entity_poly.pdbx_seq_one_letter_code
_entity_poly.pdbx_strand_id
1 'polypeptide(L)'
;MARKKAAKKKSTEFSLDCSCGEKARISELERGYMAHCLSCGAITFFDNPQLLERLRLGGTLCHHPLEKKPCRGGHTTWCSFCRIRTFYYDSGGAR
;
A
#
# COMPACT_ATOMS: atom_id res chain seq x y z
N MET A 1 -17.05 28.67 -3.90
CA MET A 1 -16.63 27.44 -3.18
C MET A 1 -15.38 26.89 -3.85
N ALA A 2 -14.23 26.93 -3.16
CA ALA A 2 -12.94 26.56 -3.74
C ALA A 2 -12.89 25.06 -4.07
N ARG A 3 -12.77 24.73 -5.36
CA ARG A 3 -12.44 23.38 -5.83
C ARG A 3 -11.11 22.98 -5.20
N LYS A 4 -11.14 22.10 -4.19
CA LYS A 4 -9.93 21.49 -3.64
C LYS A 4 -9.22 20.79 -4.80
N LYS A 5 -8.10 21.35 -5.26
CA LYS A 5 -7.20 20.72 -6.22
C LYS A 5 -6.88 19.34 -5.64
N ALA A 6 -7.27 18.27 -6.32
CA ALA A 6 -6.86 16.92 -5.97
C ALA A 6 -5.34 16.95 -5.83
N ALA A 7 -4.84 16.79 -4.60
CA ALA A 7 -3.42 16.79 -4.34
C ALA A 7 -2.77 15.76 -5.26
N LYS A 8 -1.84 16.21 -6.11
CA LYS A 8 -1.20 15.38 -7.12
C LYS A 8 -0.52 14.22 -6.40
N LYS A 9 -1.05 13.00 -6.56
CA LYS A 9 -0.30 11.78 -6.26
C LYS A 9 1.01 11.87 -7.03
N LYS A 10 2.14 12.00 -6.34
CA LYS A 10 3.44 11.93 -6.99
C LYS A 10 3.79 10.46 -7.13
N SER A 11 3.84 9.97 -8.35
CA SER A 11 4.35 8.62 -8.59
C SER A 11 5.79 8.56 -8.09
N THR A 12 6.08 7.59 -7.24
CA THR A 12 7.46 7.26 -6.90
C THR A 12 7.97 6.21 -7.89
N GLU A 13 9.29 6.10 -8.06
CA GLU A 13 9.90 5.06 -8.89
C GLU A 13 9.93 3.69 -8.17
N PHE A 14 9.42 3.63 -6.93
CA PHE A 14 9.41 2.42 -6.12
C PHE A 14 8.19 1.55 -6.41
N SER A 15 8.38 0.25 -6.24
CA SER A 15 7.33 -0.75 -6.34
C SER A 15 7.37 -1.68 -5.13
N LEU A 16 6.20 -2.19 -4.76
CA LEU A 16 6.01 -3.16 -3.70
C LEU A 16 5.56 -4.49 -4.31
N ASP A 17 6.21 -5.59 -3.95
CA ASP A 17 5.78 -6.91 -4.38
C ASP A 17 4.45 -7.28 -3.71
N CYS A 18 3.44 -7.56 -4.53
CA CYS A 18 2.14 -7.99 -4.05
C CYS A 18 2.08 -9.52 -4.00
N SER A 19 1.27 -10.06 -3.08
CA SER A 19 1.02 -11.50 -2.96
C SER A 19 0.44 -12.15 -4.22
N CYS A 20 -0.13 -11.36 -5.15
CA CYS A 20 -0.60 -11.86 -6.44
C CYS A 20 0.52 -12.03 -7.49
N GLY A 21 1.78 -11.72 -7.15
CA GLY A 21 2.93 -11.79 -8.05
C GLY A 21 3.22 -10.48 -8.81
N GLU A 22 2.28 -9.54 -8.81
CA GLU A 22 2.44 -8.25 -9.50
C GLU A 22 3.14 -7.20 -8.61
N LYS A 23 3.84 -6.25 -9.25
CA LYS A 23 4.48 -5.12 -8.57
C LYS A 23 3.54 -3.92 -8.45
N ALA A 24 3.11 -3.61 -7.23
CA ALA A 24 2.29 -2.44 -6.92
C ALA A 24 3.13 -1.17 -6.90
N ARG A 25 2.84 -0.22 -7.80
CA ARG A 25 3.56 1.08 -7.82
C ARG A 25 3.22 1.89 -6.58
N ILE A 26 4.26 2.49 -6.00
CA ILE A 26 4.12 3.34 -4.82
C ILE A 26 3.96 4.79 -5.27
N SER A 27 3.00 5.47 -4.67
CA SER A 27 2.72 6.89 -4.87
C SER A 27 2.84 7.61 -3.53
N GLU A 28 3.45 8.78 -3.54
CA GLU A 28 3.47 9.69 -2.41
C GLU A 28 2.13 10.44 -2.33
N LEU A 29 1.56 10.47 -1.12
CA LEU A 29 0.37 11.22 -0.74
C LEU A 29 0.77 12.46 0.06
N GLU A 30 -0.19 13.36 0.34
CA GLU A 30 0.05 14.50 1.24
C GLU A 30 0.52 14.07 2.64
N ARG A 31 0.14 12.85 3.07
CA ARG A 31 0.59 12.21 4.29
C ARG A 31 0.92 10.74 4.01
N GLY A 32 2.20 10.46 3.89
CA GLY A 32 2.74 9.13 3.68
C GLY A 32 2.67 8.66 2.24
N TYR A 33 2.61 7.34 2.08
CA TYR A 33 2.74 6.63 0.82
C TYR A 33 1.62 5.62 0.66
N MET A 34 1.27 5.36 -0.61
CA MET A 34 0.25 4.40 -0.99
C MET A 34 0.79 3.53 -2.12
N ALA A 35 0.73 2.22 -1.95
CA ALA A 35 0.92 1.25 -3.03
C ALA A 35 -0.44 0.72 -3.49
N HIS A 36 -0.67 0.66 -4.79
CA HIS A 36 -1.89 0.06 -5.35
C HIS A 36 -1.52 -1.01 -6.36
N CYS A 37 -1.94 -2.24 -6.10
CA CYS A 37 -1.81 -3.34 -7.05
C CYS A 37 -2.98 -3.29 -8.04
N LEU A 38 -2.68 -3.05 -9.31
CA LEU A 38 -3.71 -2.99 -10.37
C LEU A 38 -4.26 -4.37 -10.77
N SER A 39 -3.57 -5.46 -10.38
CA SER A 39 -3.97 -6.82 -10.71
C SER A 39 -5.04 -7.35 -9.74
N CYS A 40 -4.73 -7.39 -8.43
CA CYS A 40 -5.67 -7.90 -7.43
C CYS A 40 -6.47 -6.80 -6.70
N GLY A 41 -6.13 -5.53 -6.92
CA GLY A 41 -6.74 -4.39 -6.24
C GLY A 41 -6.20 -4.12 -4.83
N ALA A 42 -5.18 -4.85 -4.35
CA ALA A 42 -4.65 -4.63 -3.01
C ALA A 42 -4.07 -3.22 -2.82
N ILE A 43 -4.38 -2.58 -1.70
CA ILE A 43 -3.95 -1.21 -1.39
C ILE A 43 -3.16 -1.20 -0.09
N THR A 44 -1.91 -0.74 -0.13
CA THR A 44 -1.05 -0.59 1.05
C THR A 44 -0.84 0.88 1.37
N PHE A 45 -0.91 1.25 2.65
CA PHE A 45 -0.61 2.58 3.16
C PHE A 45 0.46 2.50 4.24
N PHE A 46 1.38 3.46 4.23
CA PHE A 46 2.44 3.59 5.24
C PHE A 46 2.99 5.02 5.24
N ASP A 47 3.51 5.49 6.37
CA ASP A 47 4.02 6.86 6.51
C ASP A 47 5.55 6.97 6.62
N ASN A 48 6.25 5.88 6.95
CA ASN A 48 7.68 5.93 7.22
C ASN A 48 8.51 5.84 5.91
N PRO A 49 9.30 6.88 5.56
CA PRO A 49 10.14 6.88 4.35
C PRO A 49 11.27 5.85 4.39
N GLN A 50 11.74 5.43 5.57
CA GLN A 50 12.77 4.39 5.69
C GLN A 50 12.30 3.04 5.12
N LEU A 51 10.98 2.82 5.05
CA LEU A 51 10.41 1.63 4.42
C LEU A 51 10.62 1.64 2.90
N LEU A 52 10.67 2.82 2.26
CA LEU A 52 11.00 2.93 0.83
C LEU A 52 12.47 2.58 0.58
N GLU A 53 13.37 3.06 1.44
CA GLU A 53 14.79 2.72 1.33
C GLU A 53 15.02 1.22 1.47
N ARG A 54 14.27 0.56 2.37
CA ARG A 54 14.30 -0.89 2.50
C ARG A 54 13.85 -1.60 1.23
N LEU A 55 12.78 -1.13 0.58
CA LEU A 55 12.34 -1.67 -0.71
C LEU A 55 13.38 -1.44 -1.81
N ARG A 56 14.07 -0.29 -1.81
CA ARG A 56 15.13 0.02 -2.76
C ARG A 56 16.29 -0.98 -2.68
N LEU A 57 16.58 -1.48 -1.49
CA LEU A 57 17.62 -2.49 -1.23
C LEU A 57 17.13 -3.93 -1.46
N GLY A 58 15.92 -4.13 -1.98
CA GLY A 58 15.34 -5.45 -2.23
C GLY A 58 14.78 -6.14 -0.97
N GLY A 59 14.60 -5.41 0.13
CA GLY A 59 13.97 -5.92 1.34
C GLY A 59 12.44 -5.91 1.27
N THR A 60 11.78 -6.48 2.29
CA THR A 60 10.31 -6.41 2.39
C THR A 60 9.86 -5.19 3.18
N LEU A 61 8.64 -4.72 2.91
CA LEU A 61 8.07 -3.55 3.60
C LEU A 61 7.90 -3.80 5.11
N CYS A 62 7.49 -5.01 5.51
CA CYS A 62 7.29 -5.38 6.90
C CYS A 62 7.67 -6.84 7.15
N HIS A 63 8.40 -7.08 8.24
CA HIS A 63 8.68 -8.44 8.74
C HIS A 63 7.90 -8.78 10.03
N HIS A 64 7.11 -7.84 10.56
CA HIS A 64 6.35 -8.06 11.78
C HIS A 64 5.09 -8.89 11.53
N PRO A 65 4.60 -9.61 12.55
CA PRO A 65 3.30 -10.26 12.48
C PRO A 65 2.22 -9.22 12.18
N LEU A 66 1.47 -9.46 11.10
CA LEU A 66 0.38 -8.61 10.67
C LEU A 66 -0.93 -9.10 11.27
N GLU A 67 -1.66 -8.21 11.95
CA GLU A 67 -3.00 -8.52 12.43
C GLU A 67 -3.98 -8.49 11.26
N LYS A 68 -4.56 -9.65 10.92
CA LYS A 68 -5.62 -9.75 9.91
C LYS A 68 -6.98 -9.46 10.55
N LYS A 69 -7.71 -8.49 9.99
CA LYS A 69 -9.07 -8.14 10.39
C LYS A 69 -10.01 -8.19 9.19
N PRO A 70 -11.15 -8.90 9.27
CA PRO A 70 -12.12 -8.94 8.18
C PRO A 70 -12.67 -7.53 7.93
N CYS A 71 -12.97 -7.22 6.67
CA CYS A 71 -13.56 -5.94 6.26
C CYS A 71 -14.61 -6.17 5.16
N ARG A 72 -15.48 -5.19 4.94
CA ARG A 72 -16.49 -5.30 3.87
C ARG A 72 -15.78 -5.42 2.52
N GLY A 73 -15.98 -6.53 1.82
CA GLY A 73 -15.36 -6.79 0.50
C GLY A 73 -13.95 -7.40 0.55
N GLY A 74 -13.46 -7.80 1.73
CA GLY A 74 -12.21 -8.54 1.86
C GLY A 74 -11.64 -8.53 3.27
N HIS A 75 -10.37 -8.16 3.42
CA HIS A 75 -9.74 -8.06 4.72
C HIS A 75 -8.64 -7.00 4.75
N THR A 76 -8.31 -6.57 5.95
CA THR A 76 -7.20 -5.65 6.21
C THR A 76 -6.14 -6.33 7.03
N THR A 77 -4.88 -5.97 6.80
CA THR A 77 -3.76 -6.28 7.67
C THR A 77 -3.22 -5.00 8.28
N TRP A 78 -2.83 -5.06 9.56
CA TRP A 78 -2.24 -3.93 10.26
C TRP A 78 -0.96 -4.37 10.98
N CYS A 79 0.09 -3.55 10.88
CA CYS A 79 1.26 -3.66 11.72
C CYS A 79 1.30 -2.51 12.72
N SER A 80 1.28 -2.80 14.02
CA SER A 80 1.40 -1.80 15.08
C SER A 80 2.79 -1.14 15.14
N PHE A 81 3.84 -1.86 14.75
CA PHE A 81 5.23 -1.38 14.77
C PHE A 81 5.55 -0.45 13.61
N CYS A 82 5.29 -0.91 12.37
CA CYS A 82 5.59 -0.14 11.16
C CYS A 82 4.44 0.77 10.72
N ARG A 83 3.27 0.68 11.37
CA ARG A 83 2.03 1.40 10.99
C ARG A 83 1.60 1.17 9.54
N ILE A 84 1.96 0.02 8.99
CA ILE A 84 1.58 -0.39 7.64
C ILE A 84 0.16 -0.95 7.71
N ARG A 85 -0.70 -0.44 6.84
CA ARG A 85 -2.04 -1.00 6.62
C ARG A 85 -2.15 -1.50 5.19
N THR A 86 -2.54 -2.74 5.00
CA THR A 86 -2.87 -3.26 3.67
C THR A 86 -4.33 -3.69 3.64
N PHE A 87 -5.03 -3.31 2.58
CA PHE A 87 -6.37 -3.80 2.27
C PHE A 87 -6.24 -4.79 1.11
N TYR A 88 -6.83 -5.96 1.28
CA TYR A 88 -6.94 -7.00 0.27
C TYR A 88 -8.41 -7.20 -0.06
N TYR A 89 -8.73 -7.21 -1.35
CA TYR A 89 -10.06 -7.56 -1.82
C TYR A 89 -10.16 -9.08 -1.96
N ASP A 90 -11.24 -9.69 -1.46
CA ASP A 90 -11.48 -11.14 -1.57
C ASP A 90 -11.86 -11.53 -3.00
N SER A 91 -12.56 -10.64 -3.69
CA SER A 91 -12.81 -10.71 -5.13
C SER A 91 -11.69 -9.95 -5.83
N GLY A 92 -10.76 -10.64 -6.50
CA GLY A 92 -9.71 -10.02 -7.30
C GLY A 92 -10.27 -8.85 -8.10
N GLY A 93 -9.90 -7.63 -7.71
CA GLY A 93 -10.63 -6.39 -8.01
C GLY A 93 -10.52 -5.90 -9.45
N ALA A 94 -10.69 -6.80 -10.42
CA ALA A 94 -10.84 -6.51 -11.83
C ALA A 94 -12.29 -6.84 -12.25
N ARG A 95 -13.13 -5.81 -12.24
CA ARG A 95 -14.27 -5.71 -13.17
C ARG A 95 -14.22 -4.34 -13.80
#